data_AF-A0A556CQV3-F1
#
_entry.id   AF-A0A556CQV3-F1
#
_cell.length_a   1.000
_cell.length_b   1.000
_cell.length_c   1.000
_cell.angle_alpha   90.00
_cell.angle_beta   90.00
_cell.angle_gamma   90.00
#
_symmetry.space_group_name_H-M   'P 1'
#
loop_
_entity.id
_entity.type
_entity.pdbx_description
1 polymer ?
#
loop_
_entity_poly.entity_id
_entity_poly.type
_entity_poly.pdbx_seq_one_letter_code
_entity_poly.pdbx_strand_id
1 'polypeptide(L)'
;MAGKDEGQDGDAPEPKVSKGTAGENIDDLGTSVGDDVTVTDNDADSAQGAKPAAAADDEAADASDTADASDADAAAADDGLDEVPFELAEDRPSADELPETGLVSEFVDVNRRQAAWLVSNRESTTALRSPFFLVTGAVIVLGILAAVISGVVAGTESKSGTPSMAMVGVGEQAAMYEQQLGVKITDAKDAQTAEKLVKEGKVDAAFIQDPSGQAQPTIIALDEQPEALLEKLAPKTEATLLNSPAVGDEVATGLLWAMAVFALLVVATLGTALYQNLRLEKRNRITEIIAATIPPRASASGRITGMLSLTAVHLVVAIVVAELGLSITGKTSLAFAMLPGLGWFALTLLFTAWAIYALLVWASTVSGSKARKAFVSIIGVITVAGFIAPVIVGASGTVAKVLSWTPFTSPLGIAGRFFGSPPAWWEGLVAAAIAALVALIIHSLASSAYVRAVLTGGGRSGKTVKMSKRAQKVSVGSAGKKAGSKDSAAESDIDADSDSDDGIDSDADDTSAKKTKVDESTDETDDKK
;
A
#
# COMPACT_ATOMS: atom_id res chain seq x y z
N MET A 1 -66.78 -37.91 -16.79
CA MET A 1 -66.27 -39.30 -16.95
C MET A 1 -64.98 -39.24 -17.76
N ALA A 2 -64.19 -40.32 -17.81
CA ALA A 2 -62.93 -40.44 -18.58
C ALA A 2 -63.19 -40.55 -20.11
N GLY A 3 -62.22 -40.63 -21.03
CA GLY A 3 -60.73 -40.64 -20.97
C GLY A 3 -60.12 -39.71 -22.04
N LYS A 4 -58.82 -39.75 -22.45
CA LYS A 4 -57.86 -40.86 -22.64
C LYS A 4 -58.38 -41.94 -23.61
N ASP A 5 -57.64 -42.44 -24.61
CA ASP A 5 -56.18 -42.44 -24.85
C ASP A 5 -55.74 -42.39 -26.35
N GLU A 6 -54.42 -42.23 -26.58
CA GLU A 6 -53.49 -42.74 -27.65
C GLU A 6 -54.00 -43.16 -29.07
N GLY A 7 -53.24 -43.05 -30.19
CA GLY A 7 -51.87 -42.55 -30.43
C GLY A 7 -51.28 -42.95 -31.82
N GLN A 8 -49.97 -42.74 -32.00
CA GLN A 8 -49.01 -43.33 -33.00
C GLN A 8 -48.76 -42.78 -34.43
N ASP A 9 -47.45 -42.84 -34.76
CA ASP A 9 -46.68 -42.95 -36.03
C ASP A 9 -46.37 -41.75 -36.98
N GLY A 10 -45.06 -41.57 -37.31
CA GLY A 10 -44.57 -40.50 -38.20
C GLY A 10 -43.05 -40.17 -38.28
N ASP A 11 -42.14 -41.17 -38.21
CA ASP A 11 -40.70 -41.15 -38.61
C ASP A 11 -39.64 -40.12 -38.06
N ALA A 12 -38.36 -40.48 -38.18
CA ALA A 12 -37.18 -39.96 -37.44
C ALA A 12 -36.25 -39.00 -38.27
N PRO A 13 -35.01 -38.56 -37.84
CA PRO A 13 -34.23 -38.82 -36.61
C PRO A 13 -33.44 -37.63 -35.96
N GLU A 14 -32.86 -37.86 -34.76
CA GLU A 14 -31.72 -37.10 -34.18
C GLU A 14 -30.39 -37.89 -34.31
N PRO A 15 -29.21 -37.38 -33.88
CA PRO A 15 -28.76 -37.74 -32.52
C PRO A 15 -27.86 -36.72 -31.75
N LYS A 16 -28.38 -36.26 -30.60
CA LYS A 16 -27.83 -36.28 -29.22
C LYS A 16 -26.32 -36.18 -28.91
N VAL A 17 -26.06 -35.37 -27.88
CA VAL A 17 -24.84 -35.32 -27.01
C VAL A 17 -24.60 -36.61 -26.20
N SER A 18 -23.36 -36.80 -25.71
CA SER A 18 -22.92 -37.90 -24.83
C SER A 18 -22.35 -37.42 -23.48
N LYS A 19 -22.31 -38.30 -22.47
CA LYS A 19 -21.79 -38.10 -21.09
C LYS A 19 -21.21 -39.39 -20.51
N GLY A 20 -20.23 -39.26 -19.61
CA GLY A 20 -19.72 -40.33 -18.72
C GLY A 20 -18.30 -40.82 -19.07
N THR A 21 -17.50 -41.36 -18.14
CA THR A 21 -17.65 -41.52 -16.67
C THR A 21 -16.24 -41.68 -16.03
N ALA A 22 -16.14 -41.63 -14.70
CA ALA A 22 -14.85 -41.60 -13.97
C ALA A 22 -14.26 -42.99 -13.64
N GLY A 23 -13.01 -42.99 -13.17
CA GLY A 23 -12.27 -44.12 -12.58
C GLY A 23 -11.24 -43.60 -11.56
N GLU A 24 -10.78 -44.44 -10.63
CA GLU A 24 -10.19 -44.03 -9.34
C GLU A 24 -8.73 -44.46 -9.13
N ASN A 25 -8.02 -43.69 -8.29
CA ASN A 25 -6.82 -44.02 -7.48
C ASN A 25 -5.54 -44.56 -8.15
N ILE A 26 -4.41 -43.86 -7.91
CA ILE A 26 -3.13 -44.44 -7.46
C ILE A 26 -2.21 -43.31 -6.94
N ASP A 27 -1.45 -43.61 -5.88
CA ASP A 27 -0.46 -42.73 -5.24
C ASP A 27 0.95 -42.86 -5.88
N ASP A 28 1.86 -41.99 -5.42
CA ASP A 28 3.32 -42.12 -5.44
C ASP A 28 4.07 -42.01 -6.80
N LEU A 29 4.94 -41.00 -6.89
CA LEU A 29 6.40 -41.11 -7.13
C LEU A 29 7.01 -39.72 -7.38
N GLY A 30 8.28 -39.51 -7.05
CA GLY A 30 8.87 -38.16 -6.99
C GLY A 30 10.22 -37.95 -7.71
N THR A 31 10.57 -36.66 -7.84
CA THR A 31 11.92 -36.07 -7.95
C THR A 31 12.90 -36.50 -9.08
N SER A 32 13.37 -35.51 -9.86
CA SER A 32 14.55 -35.54 -10.78
C SER A 32 14.45 -36.56 -11.95
N VAL A 33 15.15 -36.51 -13.09
CA VAL A 33 16.30 -35.77 -13.70
C VAL A 33 15.85 -35.38 -15.15
N GLY A 34 16.40 -34.46 -15.96
CA GLY A 34 17.62 -33.61 -15.95
C GLY A 34 18.40 -33.78 -17.29
N ASP A 35 19.12 -32.75 -17.74
CA ASP A 35 19.81 -32.62 -19.06
C ASP A 35 18.84 -32.65 -20.29
N ASP A 36 18.88 -31.79 -21.32
CA ASP A 36 19.93 -31.17 -22.16
C ASP A 36 20.23 -31.95 -23.46
N VAL A 37 19.73 -31.44 -24.59
CA VAL A 37 20.03 -31.90 -25.96
C VAL A 37 19.93 -30.71 -26.93
N THR A 38 21.03 -30.42 -27.63
CA THR A 38 21.08 -29.52 -28.80
C THR A 38 21.23 -30.33 -30.10
N VAL A 39 20.46 -30.01 -31.15
CA VAL A 39 20.65 -30.51 -32.53
C VAL A 39 20.41 -29.37 -33.53
N THR A 40 21.06 -29.44 -34.70
CA THR A 40 21.27 -28.34 -35.65
C THR A 40 20.84 -28.66 -37.10
N ASP A 41 20.29 -27.64 -37.77
CA ASP A 41 20.44 -27.27 -39.19
C ASP A 41 19.95 -28.17 -40.38
N ASN A 42 19.87 -27.49 -41.53
CA ASN A 42 19.55 -27.94 -42.92
C ASN A 42 18.09 -28.31 -43.24
N ASP A 43 17.59 -28.20 -44.50
CA ASP A 43 18.24 -28.01 -45.83
C ASP A 43 17.72 -26.77 -46.64
N ALA A 44 18.22 -26.57 -47.87
CA ALA A 44 17.83 -25.52 -48.82
C ALA A 44 17.84 -26.01 -50.30
N ASP A 45 17.09 -25.35 -51.22
CA ASP A 45 17.43 -25.23 -52.67
C ASP A 45 16.60 -24.12 -53.41
N SER A 46 16.65 -24.07 -54.76
CA SER A 46 16.49 -22.89 -55.65
C SER A 46 15.90 -23.27 -57.06
N ALA A 47 15.78 -22.47 -58.14
CA ALA A 47 16.15 -21.09 -58.54
C ALA A 47 15.34 -20.59 -59.79
N GLN A 48 15.53 -19.32 -60.22
CA GLN A 48 15.23 -18.71 -61.57
C GLN A 48 13.73 -18.52 -61.98
N GLY A 49 13.31 -17.61 -62.89
CA GLY A 49 13.98 -16.46 -63.57
C GLY A 49 13.18 -15.86 -64.78
N ALA A 50 13.54 -14.65 -65.25
CA ALA A 50 13.17 -13.95 -66.53
C ALA A 50 12.00 -12.89 -66.60
N LYS A 51 12.06 -12.02 -67.65
CA LYS A 51 11.34 -10.72 -67.96
C LYS A 51 10.99 -10.71 -69.50
N PRO A 52 10.54 -9.63 -70.23
CA PRO A 52 9.95 -8.28 -69.96
C PRO A 52 8.61 -8.08 -70.78
N ALA A 53 8.11 -6.95 -71.35
CA ALA A 53 8.50 -5.53 -71.58
C ALA A 53 7.31 -4.61 -72.02
N ALA A 54 7.48 -3.27 -71.97
CA ALA A 54 6.76 -2.17 -72.69
C ALA A 54 5.24 -1.94 -72.37
N ALA A 55 4.57 -0.78 -72.57
CA ALA A 55 4.84 0.54 -73.21
C ALA A 55 3.76 1.59 -72.69
N ALA A 56 3.64 2.90 -73.00
CA ALA A 56 4.39 3.97 -73.72
C ALA A 56 3.77 5.40 -73.44
N ASP A 57 4.21 6.43 -74.19
CA ASP A 57 3.56 7.71 -74.61
C ASP A 57 3.31 8.94 -73.66
N ASP A 58 3.94 10.07 -74.04
CA ASP A 58 3.49 11.50 -74.25
C ASP A 58 2.62 12.32 -73.24
N GLU A 59 2.56 13.66 -73.25
CA GLU A 59 3.46 14.83 -73.56
C GLU A 59 2.69 16.14 -73.22
N ALA A 60 3.29 17.21 -72.65
CA ALA A 60 2.85 18.64 -72.77
C ALA A 60 3.70 19.67 -71.97
N ALA A 61 3.62 20.95 -72.37
CA ALA A 61 4.31 22.16 -71.82
C ALA A 61 3.49 22.86 -70.67
N ASP A 62 3.86 24.01 -70.05
CA ASP A 62 4.55 25.22 -70.58
C ASP A 62 5.10 26.23 -69.51
N ALA A 63 6.03 27.09 -69.98
CA ALA A 63 6.37 28.47 -69.60
C ALA A 63 6.97 28.92 -68.23
N SER A 64 8.12 29.63 -68.35
CA SER A 64 8.50 30.92 -67.70
C SER A 64 8.97 30.97 -66.23
N ASP A 65 9.97 31.79 -65.81
CA ASP A 65 11.11 32.47 -66.50
C ASP A 65 12.13 33.01 -65.44
N THR A 66 13.32 33.47 -65.85
CA THR A 66 14.43 34.10 -65.09
C THR A 66 15.18 33.19 -64.08
N ALA A 67 16.50 32.93 -64.16
CA ALA A 67 17.71 33.79 -64.23
C ALA A 67 18.10 34.40 -62.84
N ASP A 68 19.37 34.43 -62.38
CA ASP A 68 20.68 34.21 -63.04
C ASP A 68 21.75 33.72 -62.01
N ALA A 69 22.88 33.19 -62.49
CA ALA A 69 24.16 32.85 -61.80
C ALA A 69 24.13 31.78 -60.67
N SER A 70 25.11 30.86 -60.54
CA SER A 70 26.32 30.60 -61.34
C SER A 70 26.83 29.15 -61.19
N ASP A 71 27.16 28.48 -62.29
CA ASP A 71 27.86 27.19 -62.29
C ASP A 71 29.37 27.31 -62.05
N ALA A 72 29.94 26.35 -61.30
CA ALA A 72 31.38 26.16 -61.13
C ALA A 72 31.75 24.71 -60.75
N ASP A 73 31.43 23.78 -61.63
CA ASP A 73 32.18 22.55 -61.99
C ASP A 73 32.91 21.72 -60.89
N ALA A 74 32.43 20.49 -60.68
CA ALA A 74 33.16 19.44 -59.94
C ALA A 74 32.75 18.01 -60.39
N ALA A 75 32.85 17.69 -61.68
CA ALA A 75 32.44 16.38 -62.22
C ALA A 75 33.54 15.29 -62.13
N ALA A 76 33.46 14.41 -61.11
CA ALA A 76 34.10 13.08 -61.08
C ALA A 76 33.39 12.20 -60.01
N ALA A 77 32.49 11.26 -60.34
CA ALA A 77 32.65 10.01 -61.12
C ALA A 77 33.15 8.81 -60.27
N ASP A 78 32.20 8.07 -59.70
CA ASP A 78 32.31 6.71 -59.13
C ASP A 78 30.84 6.15 -59.13
N ASP A 79 30.34 5.57 -60.20
CA ASP A 79 30.54 4.22 -60.76
C ASP A 79 29.69 3.10 -60.06
N GLY A 80 28.69 2.61 -60.79
CA GLY A 80 28.07 1.28 -60.65
C GLY A 80 27.49 0.81 -59.30
N LEU A 81 26.29 1.29 -58.91
CA LEU A 81 25.35 0.51 -58.08
C LEU A 81 23.93 0.54 -58.67
N ASP A 82 23.24 -0.60 -58.62
CA ASP A 82 21.93 -0.78 -59.26
C ASP A 82 20.85 0.13 -58.66
N GLU A 83 20.05 0.76 -59.53
CA GLU A 83 18.89 1.54 -59.14
C GLU A 83 17.80 0.59 -58.60
N VAL A 84 17.54 0.66 -57.29
CA VAL A 84 16.61 -0.23 -56.60
C VAL A 84 15.20 -0.12 -57.19
N PRO A 85 14.52 -1.24 -57.51
CA PRO A 85 13.13 -1.21 -57.97
C PRO A 85 12.23 -0.44 -57.01
N PHE A 86 11.24 0.30 -57.52
CA PHE A 86 10.43 1.19 -56.68
C PHE A 86 9.69 0.47 -55.52
N GLU A 87 9.39 -0.82 -55.67
CA GLU A 87 8.80 -1.68 -54.61
C GLU A 87 9.79 -2.01 -53.45
N LEU A 88 11.06 -1.64 -53.59
CA LEU A 88 12.12 -1.72 -52.58
C LEU A 88 12.75 -0.35 -52.26
N ALA A 89 12.25 0.73 -52.84
CA ALA A 89 12.58 2.07 -52.40
C ALA A 89 11.82 2.32 -51.09
N GLU A 90 12.55 2.49 -49.98
CA GLU A 90 11.94 2.99 -48.74
C GLU A 90 11.38 4.40 -49.01
N ASP A 91 10.10 4.63 -48.68
CA ASP A 91 9.48 5.96 -48.68
C ASP A 91 10.24 6.86 -47.70
N ARG A 92 11.22 7.61 -48.24
CA ARG A 92 11.91 8.66 -47.51
C ARG A 92 10.91 9.82 -47.37
N PRO A 93 10.59 10.28 -46.15
CA PRO A 93 9.73 11.44 -45.97
C PRO A 93 10.24 12.61 -46.80
N SER A 94 9.32 13.40 -47.35
CA SER A 94 9.72 14.58 -48.13
C SER A 94 10.56 15.52 -47.26
N ALA A 95 11.46 16.30 -47.88
CA ALA A 95 12.30 17.24 -47.14
C ALA A 95 11.48 18.25 -46.31
N ASP A 96 10.23 18.48 -46.72
CA ASP A 96 9.26 19.38 -46.13
C ASP A 96 8.49 18.74 -44.93
N GLU A 97 8.50 17.41 -44.82
CA GLU A 97 7.98 16.65 -43.67
C GLU A 97 9.05 16.36 -42.61
N LEU A 98 10.32 16.48 -42.95
CA LEU A 98 11.43 16.37 -42.01
C LEU A 98 11.53 17.65 -41.16
N PRO A 99 11.82 17.56 -39.85
CA PRO A 99 12.00 18.75 -39.02
C PRO A 99 13.25 19.52 -39.47
N GLU A 100 13.13 20.85 -39.62
CA GLU A 100 14.18 21.77 -40.14
C GLU A 100 15.55 21.64 -39.45
N THR A 101 15.61 21.04 -38.27
CA THR A 101 16.85 20.84 -37.48
C THR A 101 17.60 19.54 -37.81
N GLY A 102 17.05 18.67 -38.67
CA GLY A 102 17.64 17.37 -39.02
C GLY A 102 17.67 16.35 -37.88
N LEU A 103 17.05 16.65 -36.73
CA LEU A 103 17.02 15.80 -35.54
C LEU A 103 15.67 15.07 -35.47
N VAL A 104 15.67 13.76 -35.76
CA VAL A 104 14.49 12.86 -35.72
C VAL A 104 13.97 12.61 -34.28
N SER A 105 14.33 13.48 -33.34
CA SER A 105 13.77 13.53 -31.99
C SER A 105 14.02 14.91 -31.38
N GLU A 106 13.02 15.80 -31.47
CA GLU A 106 12.85 16.77 -30.40
C GLU A 106 12.47 15.98 -29.14
N PHE A 107 13.47 15.62 -28.33
CA PHE A 107 13.25 15.09 -26.99
C PHE A 107 12.60 16.19 -26.15
N VAL A 108 11.27 16.27 -26.19
CA VAL A 108 10.47 17.17 -25.34
C VAL A 108 10.89 16.92 -23.89
N ASP A 109 11.64 17.87 -23.33
CA ASP A 109 12.45 17.62 -22.13
C ASP A 109 11.57 17.59 -20.87
N VAL A 110 11.00 16.39 -20.61
CA VAL A 110 9.83 16.21 -19.77
C VAL A 110 10.11 16.69 -18.34
N ASN A 111 9.48 17.81 -17.96
CA ASN A 111 9.66 18.42 -16.66
C ASN A 111 9.40 17.40 -15.55
N ARG A 112 10.19 17.42 -14.47
CA ARG A 112 10.13 16.47 -13.34
C ARG A 112 8.69 16.25 -12.80
N ARG A 113 7.81 17.25 -12.90
CA ARG A 113 6.38 17.13 -12.58
C ARG A 113 5.59 16.30 -13.61
N GLN A 114 5.75 16.57 -14.90
CA GLN A 114 5.15 15.80 -15.99
C GLN A 114 5.66 14.34 -15.98
N ALA A 115 6.96 14.13 -15.79
CA ALA A 115 7.56 12.78 -15.72
C ALA A 115 7.01 11.98 -14.53
N ALA A 116 6.81 12.62 -13.37
CA ALA A 116 6.17 11.98 -12.22
C ALA A 116 4.68 11.68 -12.49
N TRP A 117 3.97 12.58 -13.18
CA TRP A 117 2.57 12.37 -13.55
C TRP A 117 2.38 11.23 -14.56
N LEU A 118 3.23 11.12 -15.60
CA LEU A 118 3.20 10.02 -16.56
C LEU A 118 3.37 8.65 -15.88
N VAL A 119 4.34 8.54 -14.96
CA VAL A 119 4.52 7.33 -14.15
C VAL A 119 3.32 7.09 -13.22
N SER A 120 2.80 8.14 -12.57
CA SER A 120 1.60 8.03 -11.73
C SER A 120 0.41 7.50 -12.54
N ASN A 121 0.21 7.96 -13.78
CA ASN A 121 -0.87 7.52 -14.66
C ASN A 121 -0.69 6.07 -15.12
N ARG A 122 0.53 5.68 -15.54
CA ARG A 122 0.88 4.28 -15.87
C ARG A 122 0.55 3.35 -14.71
N GLU A 123 1.12 3.61 -13.54
CA GLU A 123 1.08 2.71 -12.39
C GLU A 123 -0.34 2.62 -11.81
N SER A 124 -1.06 3.74 -11.72
CA SER A 124 -2.48 3.73 -11.31
C SER A 124 -3.36 3.01 -12.33
N THR A 125 -3.17 3.20 -13.64
CA THR A 125 -3.94 2.49 -14.68
C THR A 125 -3.69 0.98 -14.64
N THR A 126 -2.44 0.54 -14.47
CA THR A 126 -2.09 -0.89 -14.36
C THR A 126 -2.65 -1.51 -13.08
N ALA A 127 -2.56 -0.83 -11.94
CA ALA A 127 -3.07 -1.35 -10.67
C ALA A 127 -4.61 -1.32 -10.58
N LEU A 128 -5.27 -0.29 -11.11
CA LEU A 128 -6.73 -0.18 -11.22
C LEU A 128 -7.36 -1.35 -11.98
N ARG A 129 -6.68 -1.82 -13.04
CA ARG A 129 -7.09 -2.98 -13.86
C ARG A 129 -6.68 -4.32 -13.26
N SER A 130 -6.01 -4.36 -12.10
CA SER A 130 -5.60 -5.61 -11.46
C SER A 130 -6.78 -6.28 -10.75
N PRO A 131 -6.85 -7.64 -10.74
CA PRO A 131 -7.91 -8.34 -10.00
C PRO A 131 -7.84 -8.06 -8.49
N PHE A 132 -6.65 -7.81 -7.94
CA PHE A 132 -6.49 -7.48 -6.52
C PHE A 132 -7.14 -6.14 -6.14
N PHE A 133 -7.05 -5.11 -7.00
CA PHE A 133 -7.78 -3.86 -6.82
C PHE A 133 -9.29 -4.09 -6.85
N LEU A 134 -9.79 -4.75 -7.90
CA LEU A 134 -11.23 -4.97 -8.09
C LEU A 134 -11.85 -5.83 -6.97
N VAL A 135 -11.16 -6.88 -6.53
CA VAL A 135 -11.59 -7.73 -5.41
C VAL A 135 -11.53 -6.98 -4.07
N THR A 136 -10.50 -6.15 -3.84
CA THR A 136 -10.42 -5.34 -2.61
C THR A 136 -11.57 -4.31 -2.56
N GLY A 137 -11.83 -3.62 -3.67
CA GLY A 137 -12.99 -2.73 -3.80
C GLY A 137 -14.33 -3.45 -3.60
N ALA A 138 -14.52 -4.63 -4.20
CA ALA A 138 -15.73 -5.42 -4.04
C ALA A 138 -15.94 -5.90 -2.59
N VAL A 139 -14.90 -6.41 -1.93
CA VAL A 139 -14.96 -6.84 -0.52
C VAL A 139 -15.29 -5.66 0.40
N ILE A 140 -14.73 -4.47 0.14
CA ILE A 140 -15.04 -3.25 0.90
C ILE A 140 -16.51 -2.84 0.71
N VAL A 141 -16.99 -2.76 -0.53
CA VAL A 141 -18.37 -2.37 -0.83
C VAL A 141 -19.37 -3.36 -0.23
N LEU A 142 -19.13 -4.68 -0.40
CA LEU A 142 -19.98 -5.71 0.19
C LEU A 142 -19.94 -5.72 1.72
N GLY A 143 -18.77 -5.48 2.33
CA GLY A 143 -18.63 -5.37 3.79
C GLY A 143 -19.38 -4.17 4.37
N ILE A 144 -19.33 -3.01 3.71
CA ILE A 144 -20.09 -1.81 4.10
C ILE A 144 -21.59 -2.06 3.96
N LEU A 145 -22.04 -2.61 2.82
CA LEU A 145 -23.47 -2.94 2.62
C LEU A 145 -23.97 -3.96 3.65
N ALA A 146 -23.18 -4.99 3.97
CA ALA A 146 -23.51 -5.97 5.01
C ALA A 146 -23.62 -5.32 6.40
N ALA A 147 -22.70 -4.42 6.75
CA ALA A 147 -22.75 -3.68 8.03
C ALA A 147 -23.99 -2.77 8.12
N VAL A 148 -24.34 -2.07 7.04
CA VAL A 148 -25.56 -1.25 6.96
C VAL A 148 -26.82 -2.11 7.11
N ILE A 149 -26.92 -3.22 6.39
CA ILE A 149 -28.08 -4.13 6.45
C ILE A 149 -28.23 -4.76 7.84
N SER A 150 -27.15 -5.29 8.42
CA SER A 150 -27.16 -5.82 9.80
C SER A 150 -27.55 -4.75 10.82
N GLY A 151 -27.08 -3.51 10.64
CA GLY A 151 -27.44 -2.36 11.47
C GLY A 151 -28.91 -1.91 11.34
N VAL A 152 -29.64 -2.32 10.29
CA VAL A 152 -31.09 -2.18 10.19
C VAL A 152 -31.79 -3.31 10.94
N VAL A 153 -31.40 -4.56 10.69
CA VAL A 153 -32.03 -5.75 11.29
C VAL A 153 -31.90 -5.73 12.83
N ALA A 154 -30.73 -5.41 13.37
CA ALA A 154 -30.55 -5.23 14.81
C ALA A 154 -31.45 -4.11 15.36
N GLY A 155 -31.60 -3.00 14.61
CA GLY A 155 -32.47 -1.89 14.99
C GLY A 155 -33.97 -2.21 14.98
N THR A 156 -34.40 -3.27 14.28
CA THR A 156 -35.78 -3.78 14.38
C THR A 156 -35.97 -4.73 15.57
N GLU A 157 -34.97 -5.54 15.92
CA GLU A 157 -35.01 -6.44 17.09
C GLU A 157 -35.05 -5.64 18.42
N SER A 158 -34.18 -4.62 18.56
CA SER A 158 -34.04 -3.87 19.83
C SER A 158 -35.30 -3.11 20.25
N LYS A 159 -36.25 -2.86 19.35
CA LYS A 159 -37.54 -2.20 19.67
C LYS A 159 -38.57 -3.13 20.34
N SER A 160 -38.21 -4.39 20.63
CA SER A 160 -39.08 -5.38 21.29
C SER A 160 -38.99 -5.40 22.82
N GLY A 161 -37.96 -4.78 23.42
CA GLY A 161 -37.79 -4.75 24.88
C GLY A 161 -38.70 -3.72 25.57
N THR A 162 -39.22 -4.04 26.74
CA THR A 162 -39.88 -3.06 27.62
C THR A 162 -38.81 -2.11 28.19
N PRO A 163 -38.80 -0.81 27.83
CA PRO A 163 -37.76 0.11 28.28
C PRO A 163 -37.90 0.43 29.77
N SER A 164 -36.84 0.96 30.36
CA SER A 164 -36.64 1.06 31.81
C SER A 164 -36.17 2.43 32.28
N MET A 165 -36.59 2.83 33.48
CA MET A 165 -36.42 4.19 33.98
C MET A 165 -36.17 4.20 35.50
N ALA A 166 -35.21 4.97 35.97
CA ALA A 166 -35.14 5.34 37.38
C ALA A 166 -36.05 6.55 37.64
N MET A 167 -36.81 6.54 38.73
CA MET A 167 -37.57 7.71 39.21
C MET A 167 -37.16 8.06 40.63
N VAL A 168 -37.00 9.35 40.92
CA VAL A 168 -36.59 9.80 42.25
C VAL A 168 -37.78 9.84 43.21
N GLY A 169 -37.71 9.07 44.30
CA GLY A 169 -38.63 9.16 45.44
C GLY A 169 -40.06 8.67 45.21
N VAL A 170 -40.28 7.73 44.28
CA VAL A 170 -41.61 7.16 43.99
C VAL A 170 -41.99 6.01 44.93
N GLY A 171 -41.01 5.27 45.46
CA GLY A 171 -41.23 4.15 46.38
C GLY A 171 -42.28 3.15 45.89
N GLU A 172 -43.31 2.89 46.70
CA GLU A 172 -44.43 2.00 46.36
C GLU A 172 -45.25 2.44 45.13
N GLN A 173 -45.18 3.74 44.76
CA GLN A 173 -45.89 4.27 43.59
C GLN A 173 -45.28 3.82 42.26
N ALA A 174 -44.04 3.28 42.26
CA ALA A 174 -43.34 2.83 41.06
C ALA A 174 -44.23 1.92 40.19
N ALA A 175 -44.89 0.93 40.78
CA ALA A 175 -45.77 -0.01 40.08
C ALA A 175 -46.99 0.66 39.40
N MET A 176 -47.49 1.78 39.93
CA MET A 176 -48.55 2.56 39.29
C MET A 176 -48.03 3.23 38.01
N TYR A 177 -46.85 3.84 38.09
CA TYR A 177 -46.20 4.44 36.92
C TYR A 177 -45.76 3.37 35.91
N GLU A 178 -45.34 2.17 36.34
CA GLU A 178 -45.03 1.05 35.45
C GLU A 178 -46.26 0.66 34.62
N GLN A 179 -47.42 0.54 35.27
CA GLN A 179 -48.68 0.18 34.63
C GLN A 179 -49.25 1.31 33.75
N GLN A 180 -49.03 2.58 34.11
CA GLN A 180 -49.50 3.73 33.36
C GLN A 180 -48.65 4.04 32.12
N LEU A 181 -47.33 3.84 32.18
CA LEU A 181 -46.41 4.12 31.07
C LEU A 181 -46.07 2.87 30.24
N GLY A 182 -46.18 1.67 30.81
CA GLY A 182 -45.64 0.44 30.22
C GLY A 182 -44.11 0.47 30.15
N VAL A 183 -43.49 0.84 31.27
CA VAL A 183 -42.04 1.08 31.46
C VAL A 183 -41.65 0.39 32.75
N LYS A 184 -40.46 -0.22 32.83
CA LYS A 184 -39.97 -0.82 34.07
C LYS A 184 -39.34 0.27 34.96
N ILE A 185 -39.79 0.44 36.20
CA ILE A 185 -39.40 1.59 37.03
C ILE A 185 -38.61 1.16 38.27
N THR A 186 -37.45 1.78 38.44
CA THR A 186 -36.58 1.59 39.60
C THR A 186 -36.65 2.83 40.50
N ASP A 187 -37.03 2.66 41.77
CA ASP A 187 -37.00 3.75 42.74
C ASP A 187 -35.56 4.15 43.08
N ALA A 188 -35.27 5.44 42.96
CA ALA A 188 -34.00 6.05 43.36
C ALA A 188 -34.25 6.99 44.54
N LYS A 189 -33.43 6.90 45.59
CA LYS A 189 -33.60 7.70 46.81
C LYS A 189 -33.36 9.20 46.61
N ASP A 190 -32.60 9.55 45.58
CA ASP A 190 -32.12 10.89 45.30
C ASP A 190 -31.62 10.99 43.84
N ALA A 191 -31.41 12.22 43.35
CA ALA A 191 -30.94 12.49 42.00
C ALA A 191 -29.56 11.86 41.67
N GLN A 192 -28.64 11.81 42.63
CA GLN A 192 -27.28 11.29 42.41
C GLN A 192 -27.30 9.75 42.33
N THR A 193 -28.17 9.09 43.10
CA THR A 193 -28.47 7.65 42.94
C THR A 193 -29.11 7.39 41.57
N ALA A 194 -30.04 8.22 41.11
CA ALA A 194 -30.68 8.06 39.80
C ALA A 194 -29.68 8.20 38.64
N GLU A 195 -28.86 9.26 38.64
CA GLU A 195 -27.73 9.42 37.70
C GLU A 195 -26.77 8.23 37.74
N LYS A 196 -26.48 7.70 38.93
CA LYS A 196 -25.57 6.57 39.10
C LYS A 196 -26.13 5.28 38.50
N LEU A 197 -27.44 5.03 38.59
CA LEU A 197 -28.07 3.87 37.95
C LEU A 197 -28.00 3.95 36.41
N VAL A 198 -28.12 5.15 35.85
CA VAL A 198 -27.91 5.42 34.41
C VAL A 198 -26.43 5.19 34.05
N LYS A 199 -25.48 5.74 34.83
CA LYS A 199 -24.01 5.55 34.65
C LYS A 199 -23.54 4.11 34.85
N GLU A 200 -24.32 3.26 35.52
CA GLU A 200 -24.06 1.83 35.69
C GLU A 200 -24.81 0.95 34.66
N GLY A 201 -25.51 1.54 33.68
CA GLY A 201 -26.25 0.81 32.64
C GLY A 201 -27.41 -0.04 33.15
N LYS A 202 -28.00 0.33 34.30
CA LYS A 202 -29.07 -0.45 34.97
C LYS A 202 -30.48 -0.01 34.61
N VAL A 203 -30.61 1.18 34.03
CA VAL A 203 -31.84 1.82 33.54
C VAL A 203 -31.49 2.68 32.34
N ASP A 204 -32.39 2.76 31.36
CA ASP A 204 -32.14 3.49 30.10
C ASP A 204 -32.23 5.02 30.29
N ALA A 205 -33.00 5.46 31.29
CA ALA A 205 -33.12 6.87 31.68
C ALA A 205 -33.35 7.05 33.19
N ALA A 206 -33.11 8.25 33.69
CA ALA A 206 -33.57 8.75 34.99
C ALA A 206 -34.54 9.93 34.79
N PHE A 207 -35.67 9.92 35.49
CA PHE A 207 -36.66 11.00 35.51
C PHE A 207 -36.63 11.67 36.89
N ILE A 208 -36.18 12.92 36.91
CA ILE A 208 -35.95 13.71 38.12
C ILE A 208 -36.99 14.84 38.15
N GLN A 209 -37.92 14.75 39.10
CA GLN A 209 -38.85 15.84 39.38
C GLN A 209 -38.17 16.90 40.24
N ASP A 210 -38.42 18.18 39.96
CA ASP A 210 -37.99 19.27 40.83
C ASP A 210 -38.79 19.24 42.15
N PRO A 211 -38.14 19.11 43.32
CA PRO A 211 -38.83 19.09 44.61
C PRO A 211 -39.52 20.42 44.97
N SER A 212 -39.26 21.51 44.24
CA SER A 212 -40.02 22.77 44.38
C SER A 212 -41.31 22.80 43.56
N GLY A 213 -41.45 21.93 42.56
CA GLY A 213 -42.58 21.89 41.63
C GLY A 213 -42.69 23.09 40.69
N GLN A 214 -41.64 23.90 40.54
CA GLN A 214 -41.64 25.12 39.71
C GLN A 214 -40.85 24.95 38.41
N ALA A 215 -39.83 24.08 38.38
CA ALA A 215 -39.15 23.70 37.15
C ALA A 215 -39.83 22.50 36.47
N GLN A 216 -39.60 22.36 35.16
CA GLN A 216 -40.01 21.17 34.42
C GLN A 216 -39.16 19.95 34.85
N PRO A 217 -39.72 18.73 34.86
CA PRO A 217 -38.96 17.54 35.22
C PRO A 217 -37.83 17.27 34.22
N THR A 218 -36.65 16.96 34.74
CA THR A 218 -35.45 16.68 33.94
C THR A 218 -35.34 15.19 33.69
N ILE A 219 -35.27 14.81 32.41
CA ILE A 219 -34.89 13.46 31.99
C ILE A 219 -33.37 13.45 31.80
N ILE A 220 -32.70 12.41 32.29
CA ILE A 220 -31.28 12.18 32.10
C ILE A 220 -31.09 10.79 31.47
N ALA A 221 -30.32 10.69 30.40
CA ALA A 221 -29.93 9.41 29.80
C ALA A 221 -28.40 9.34 29.63
N LEU A 222 -27.84 8.17 29.33
CA LEU A 222 -26.38 8.01 29.33
C LEU A 222 -25.75 8.60 28.05
N ASP A 223 -25.97 7.94 26.91
CA ASP A 223 -25.28 8.22 25.64
C ASP A 223 -26.23 8.45 24.43
N GLU A 224 -27.52 8.07 24.54
CA GLU A 224 -28.52 8.17 23.47
C GLU A 224 -29.86 8.69 24.00
N GLN A 225 -30.67 9.34 23.13
CA GLN A 225 -32.03 9.77 23.48
C GLN A 225 -32.96 8.54 23.55
N PRO A 226 -33.64 8.28 24.67
CA PRO A 226 -34.44 7.07 24.84
C PRO A 226 -35.82 7.26 24.18
N GLU A 227 -35.88 7.30 22.84
CA GLU A 227 -37.09 7.64 22.06
C GLU A 227 -38.35 6.91 22.53
N ALA A 228 -38.24 5.60 22.82
CA ALA A 228 -39.34 4.77 23.29
C ALA A 228 -39.89 5.15 24.68
N LEU A 229 -39.09 5.84 25.52
CA LEU A 229 -39.53 6.46 26.77
C LEU A 229 -40.05 7.88 26.54
N LEU A 230 -39.39 8.68 25.69
CA LEU A 230 -39.79 10.05 25.40
C LEU A 230 -41.12 10.13 24.63
N GLU A 231 -41.48 9.10 23.86
CA GLU A 231 -42.80 8.99 23.22
C GLU A 231 -43.92 8.65 24.22
N LYS A 232 -43.59 8.01 25.34
CA LYS A 232 -44.53 7.67 26.42
C LYS A 232 -44.72 8.80 27.44
N LEU A 233 -43.83 9.80 27.44
CA LEU A 233 -43.90 10.96 28.33
C LEU A 233 -44.54 12.16 27.62
N ALA A 234 -45.47 12.82 28.30
CA ALA A 234 -46.17 14.00 27.82
C ALA A 234 -46.04 15.15 28.84
N PRO A 235 -45.56 16.35 28.45
CA PRO A 235 -45.06 16.71 27.12
C PRO A 235 -43.77 15.96 26.73
N LYS A 236 -43.45 15.89 25.43
CA LYS A 236 -42.16 15.38 24.95
C LYS A 236 -41.06 16.33 25.42
N THR A 237 -40.28 15.88 26.41
CA THR A 237 -39.14 16.62 26.98
C THR A 237 -37.85 15.93 26.52
N GLU A 238 -36.85 16.68 26.08
CA GLU A 238 -35.57 16.11 25.65
C GLU A 238 -34.75 15.60 26.85
N ALA A 239 -34.04 14.49 26.70
CA ALA A 239 -33.16 13.98 27.76
C ALA A 239 -31.84 14.77 27.76
N THR A 240 -31.43 15.23 28.93
CA THR A 240 -30.07 15.74 29.17
C THR A 240 -29.12 14.54 29.18
N LEU A 241 -28.32 14.39 28.12
CA LEU A 241 -27.37 13.28 28.03
C LEU A 241 -26.16 13.54 28.93
N LEU A 242 -25.76 12.53 29.71
CA LEU A 242 -24.59 12.60 30.60
C LEU A 242 -23.27 12.57 29.82
N ASN A 243 -23.21 11.76 28.77
CA ASN A 243 -22.26 11.89 27.68
C ASN A 243 -23.04 12.26 26.42
N SER A 244 -22.55 13.19 25.62
CA SER A 244 -23.07 13.42 24.26
C SER A 244 -22.00 13.00 23.25
N PRO A 245 -21.81 11.70 22.99
CA PRO A 245 -20.95 11.25 21.91
C PRO A 245 -21.58 11.63 20.57
N ALA A 246 -20.77 11.82 19.53
CA ALA A 246 -21.30 12.07 18.18
C ALA A 246 -21.95 10.82 17.57
N VAL A 247 -21.46 9.63 17.96
CA VAL A 247 -21.95 8.32 17.53
C VAL A 247 -21.96 7.41 18.75
N GLY A 248 -23.11 6.76 19.05
CA GLY A 248 -23.23 5.85 20.20
C GLY A 248 -22.18 4.73 20.20
N ASP A 249 -21.67 4.40 21.39
CA ASP A 249 -20.39 3.68 21.56
C ASP A 249 -20.32 2.30 20.87
N GLU A 250 -21.42 1.55 20.78
CA GLU A 250 -21.46 0.29 20.04
C GLU A 250 -21.21 0.50 18.53
N VAL A 251 -21.88 1.50 17.95
CA VAL A 251 -21.77 1.86 16.53
C VAL A 251 -20.40 2.47 16.26
N ALA A 252 -19.89 3.34 17.16
CA ALA A 252 -18.56 3.93 17.06
C ALA A 252 -17.46 2.85 17.11
N THR A 253 -17.59 1.87 18.00
CA THR A 253 -16.65 0.75 18.13
C THR A 253 -16.66 -0.14 16.89
N GLY A 254 -17.85 -0.55 16.42
CA GLY A 254 -18.00 -1.34 15.19
C GLY A 254 -17.45 -0.62 13.95
N LEU A 255 -17.73 0.69 13.84
CA LEU A 255 -17.21 1.54 12.77
C LEU A 255 -15.68 1.64 12.81
N LEU A 256 -15.06 1.81 13.98
CA LEU A 256 -13.60 1.88 14.11
C LEU A 256 -12.90 0.57 13.69
N TRP A 257 -13.48 -0.58 14.04
CA TRP A 257 -13.00 -1.87 13.54
C TRP A 257 -13.14 -1.98 12.02
N ALA A 258 -14.28 -1.58 11.45
CA ALA A 258 -14.49 -1.58 10.00
C ALA A 258 -13.50 -0.64 9.27
N MET A 259 -13.25 0.55 9.81
CA MET A 259 -12.28 1.52 9.28
C MET A 259 -10.84 1.02 9.38
N ALA A 260 -10.48 0.30 10.45
CA ALA A 260 -9.15 -0.29 10.59
C ALA A 260 -8.95 -1.45 9.59
N VAL A 261 -9.96 -2.31 9.42
CA VAL A 261 -9.95 -3.38 8.40
C VAL A 261 -9.87 -2.78 6.99
N PHE A 262 -10.65 -1.75 6.68
CA PHE A 262 -10.56 -1.01 5.41
C PHE A 262 -9.15 -0.44 5.17
N ALA A 263 -8.59 0.27 6.17
CA ALA A 263 -7.26 0.86 6.06
C ALA A 263 -6.17 -0.20 5.84
N LEU A 264 -6.25 -1.33 6.55
CA LEU A 264 -5.36 -2.47 6.36
C LEU A 264 -5.50 -3.07 4.95
N LEU A 265 -6.72 -3.35 4.49
CA LEU A 265 -6.96 -3.94 3.17
C LEU A 265 -6.43 -3.05 2.04
N VAL A 266 -6.80 -1.76 2.01
CA VAL A 266 -6.39 -0.84 0.94
C VAL A 266 -4.88 -0.62 0.93
N VAL A 267 -4.27 -0.35 2.10
CA VAL A 267 -2.83 -0.08 2.19
C VAL A 267 -2.00 -1.35 1.95
N ALA A 268 -2.44 -2.52 2.43
CA ALA A 268 -1.74 -3.78 2.18
C ALA A 268 -1.82 -4.21 0.71
N THR A 269 -2.99 -4.13 0.06
CA THR A 269 -3.15 -4.48 -1.36
C THR A 269 -2.31 -3.58 -2.26
N LEU A 270 -2.48 -2.25 -2.15
CA LEU A 270 -1.76 -1.29 -3.01
C LEU A 270 -0.26 -1.25 -2.69
N GLY A 271 0.12 -1.31 -1.42
CA GLY A 271 1.52 -1.38 -0.99
C GLY A 271 2.22 -2.66 -1.46
N THR A 272 1.51 -3.79 -1.45
CA THR A 272 2.02 -5.06 -1.98
C THR A 272 2.22 -4.99 -3.49
N ALA A 273 1.24 -4.47 -4.24
CA ALA A 273 1.36 -4.29 -5.68
C ALA A 273 2.56 -3.39 -6.05
N LEU A 274 2.68 -2.23 -5.40
CA LEU A 274 3.81 -1.31 -5.56
C LEU A 274 5.17 -1.99 -5.32
N TYR A 275 5.31 -2.69 -4.20
CA TYR A 275 6.56 -3.34 -3.81
C TYR A 275 6.89 -4.55 -4.70
N GLN A 276 5.88 -5.26 -5.21
CA GLN A 276 6.07 -6.34 -6.20
C GLN A 276 6.52 -5.78 -7.56
N ASN A 277 5.83 -4.77 -8.10
CA ASN A 277 6.19 -4.12 -9.37
C ASN A 277 7.65 -3.66 -9.36
N LEU A 278 8.04 -2.89 -8.34
CA LEU A 278 9.42 -2.41 -8.15
C LEU A 278 10.46 -3.53 -8.12
N ARG A 279 10.12 -4.70 -7.57
CA ARG A 279 11.00 -5.87 -7.52
C ARG A 279 11.06 -6.61 -8.86
N LEU A 280 9.97 -6.68 -9.60
CA LEU A 280 9.91 -7.27 -10.94
C LEU A 280 10.72 -6.42 -11.91
N GLU A 281 10.52 -5.10 -11.92
CA GLU A 281 11.28 -4.18 -12.76
C GLU A 281 12.79 -4.22 -12.46
N LYS A 282 13.17 -4.30 -11.17
CA LYS A 282 14.56 -4.39 -10.74
C LYS A 282 15.20 -5.76 -11.02
N ARG A 283 14.42 -6.85 -11.05
CA ARG A 283 14.90 -8.18 -11.46
C ARG A 283 15.12 -8.24 -12.97
N ASN A 284 14.22 -7.63 -13.74
CA ASN A 284 14.20 -7.70 -15.19
C ASN A 284 14.97 -6.55 -15.86
N ARG A 285 15.81 -5.80 -15.11
CA ARG A 285 16.55 -4.58 -15.54
C ARG A 285 15.71 -3.42 -16.10
N ILE A 286 14.38 -3.51 -16.07
CA ILE A 286 13.46 -2.46 -16.53
C ILE A 286 13.71 -1.13 -15.77
N THR A 287 14.15 -1.17 -14.50
CA THR A 287 14.57 0.05 -13.78
C THR A 287 15.80 0.75 -14.37
N GLU A 288 16.70 0.02 -15.04
CA GLU A 288 17.88 0.59 -15.71
C GLU A 288 17.44 1.27 -17.02
N ILE A 289 16.51 0.66 -17.77
CA ILE A 289 15.91 1.22 -18.99
C ILE A 289 15.07 2.47 -18.69
N ILE A 290 14.17 2.41 -17.69
CA ILE A 290 13.33 3.55 -17.27
C ILE A 290 14.19 4.73 -16.78
N ALA A 291 15.37 4.46 -16.20
CA ALA A 291 16.27 5.51 -15.74
C ALA A 291 17.01 6.24 -16.87
N ALA A 292 17.06 5.67 -18.07
CA ALA A 292 17.59 6.33 -19.26
C ALA A 292 16.60 7.34 -19.88
N THR A 293 15.29 7.15 -19.67
CA THR A 293 14.25 8.00 -20.26
C THR A 293 13.60 8.98 -19.28
N ILE A 294 13.58 8.69 -17.97
CA ILE A 294 13.03 9.61 -16.95
C ILE A 294 13.87 9.69 -15.66
N PRO A 295 13.97 10.88 -15.01
CA PRO A 295 14.72 11.04 -13.77
C PRO A 295 14.23 10.11 -12.63
N PRO A 296 15.10 9.30 -11.98
CA PRO A 296 14.67 8.34 -10.96
C PRO A 296 13.93 8.96 -9.76
N ARG A 297 14.13 10.24 -9.42
CA ARG A 297 13.33 10.94 -8.39
C ARG A 297 11.87 11.13 -8.79
N ALA A 298 11.63 11.47 -10.06
CA ALA A 298 10.29 11.61 -10.63
C ALA A 298 9.63 10.22 -10.75
N SER A 299 10.40 9.22 -11.21
CA SER A 299 9.98 7.82 -11.29
C SER A 299 9.54 7.23 -9.94
N ALA A 300 10.29 7.49 -8.86
CA ALA A 300 9.90 7.10 -7.50
C ALA A 300 8.65 7.86 -7.01
N SER A 301 8.60 9.17 -7.22
CA SER A 301 7.48 10.00 -6.75
C SER A 301 6.18 9.68 -7.45
N GLY A 302 6.21 9.46 -8.77
CA GLY A 302 5.05 9.08 -9.57
C GLY A 302 4.42 7.76 -9.13
N ARG A 303 5.22 6.72 -8.85
CA ARG A 303 4.74 5.45 -8.29
C ARG A 303 3.99 5.64 -6.96
N ILE A 304 4.54 6.48 -6.07
CA ILE A 304 3.91 6.77 -4.77
C ILE A 304 2.59 7.52 -4.97
N THR A 305 2.56 8.56 -5.80
CA THR A 305 1.34 9.32 -6.10
C THR A 305 0.26 8.47 -6.78
N GLY A 306 0.63 7.55 -7.68
CA GLY A 306 -0.30 6.66 -8.38
C GLY A 306 -0.97 5.64 -7.46
N MET A 307 -0.27 5.16 -6.42
CA MET A 307 -0.89 4.30 -5.40
C MET A 307 -1.72 5.12 -4.40
N LEU A 308 -1.30 6.36 -4.11
CA LEU A 308 -2.05 7.28 -3.25
C LEU A 308 -3.38 7.72 -3.90
N SER A 309 -3.42 7.95 -5.21
CA SER A 309 -4.69 8.25 -5.91
C SER A 309 -5.64 7.04 -5.88
N LEU A 310 -5.13 5.82 -6.05
CA LEU A 310 -5.94 4.60 -5.88
C LEU A 310 -6.39 4.34 -4.43
N THR A 311 -5.67 4.88 -3.44
CA THR A 311 -6.12 4.91 -2.04
C THR A 311 -7.29 5.89 -1.88
N ALA A 312 -7.19 7.08 -2.48
CA ALA A 312 -8.26 8.06 -2.49
C ALA A 312 -9.52 7.57 -3.23
N VAL A 313 -9.39 6.79 -4.31
CA VAL A 313 -10.53 6.17 -5.00
C VAL A 313 -11.27 5.20 -4.09
N HIS A 314 -10.58 4.27 -3.43
CA HIS A 314 -11.22 3.35 -2.46
C HIS A 314 -11.91 4.10 -1.32
N LEU A 315 -11.28 5.17 -0.84
CA LEU A 315 -11.76 6.01 0.27
C LEU A 315 -13.03 6.79 -0.09
N VAL A 316 -13.07 7.42 -1.27
CA VAL A 316 -14.27 8.09 -1.78
C VAL A 316 -15.40 7.08 -2.03
N VAL A 317 -15.11 5.92 -2.63
CA VAL A 317 -16.11 4.87 -2.86
C VAL A 317 -16.67 4.34 -1.54
N ALA A 318 -15.81 4.07 -0.54
CA ALA A 318 -16.24 3.60 0.77
C ALA A 318 -17.13 4.62 1.50
N ILE A 319 -16.72 5.89 1.53
CA ILE A 319 -17.52 6.97 2.14
C ILE A 319 -18.87 7.11 1.42
N VAL A 320 -18.88 7.21 0.09
CA VAL A 320 -20.14 7.37 -0.68
C VAL A 320 -21.09 6.18 -0.48
N VAL A 321 -20.59 4.94 -0.45
CA VAL A 321 -21.43 3.75 -0.21
C VAL A 321 -21.94 3.69 1.23
N ALA A 322 -21.13 4.08 2.22
CA ALA A 322 -21.57 4.13 3.62
C ALA A 322 -22.64 5.21 3.84
N GLU A 323 -22.36 6.46 3.47
CA GLU A 323 -23.27 7.61 3.62
C GLU A 323 -24.60 7.38 2.88
N LEU A 324 -24.55 6.88 1.63
CA LEU A 324 -25.75 6.55 0.87
C LEU A 324 -26.52 5.39 1.48
N GLY A 325 -25.83 4.37 2.02
CA GLY A 325 -26.46 3.27 2.74
C GLY A 325 -27.18 3.72 4.01
N LEU A 326 -26.56 4.59 4.82
CA LEU A 326 -27.21 5.19 5.99
C LEU A 326 -28.40 6.07 5.59
N SER A 327 -28.26 6.88 4.53
CA SER A 327 -29.34 7.75 4.04
C SER A 327 -30.54 6.96 3.52
N ILE A 328 -30.33 5.89 2.74
CA ILE A 328 -31.42 5.03 2.21
C ILE A 328 -32.13 4.28 3.35
N THR A 329 -31.40 3.93 4.42
CA THR A 329 -31.95 3.26 5.60
C THR A 329 -32.52 4.22 6.66
N GLY A 330 -32.68 5.50 6.32
CA GLY A 330 -33.28 6.53 7.19
C GLY A 330 -32.36 7.05 8.30
N LYS A 331 -31.13 6.54 8.43
CA LYS A 331 -30.15 6.91 9.46
C LYS A 331 -29.39 8.21 9.10
N THR A 332 -30.09 9.19 8.52
CA THR A 332 -29.49 10.43 7.99
C THR A 332 -28.82 11.29 9.08
N SER A 333 -29.34 11.30 10.31
CA SER A 333 -28.69 12.00 11.44
C SER A 333 -27.32 11.40 11.77
N LEU A 334 -27.27 10.06 11.84
CA LEU A 334 -26.05 9.29 12.10
C LEU A 334 -24.99 9.49 11.00
N ALA A 335 -25.42 9.54 9.73
CA ALA A 335 -24.58 9.90 8.59
C ALA A 335 -23.91 11.27 8.80
N PHE A 336 -24.69 12.33 9.03
CA PHE A 336 -24.14 13.67 9.29
C PHE A 336 -23.20 13.73 10.51
N ALA A 337 -23.46 12.92 11.54
CA ALA A 337 -22.60 12.84 12.73
C ALA A 337 -21.28 12.07 12.48
N MET A 338 -21.25 11.13 11.52
CA MET A 338 -20.03 10.40 11.13
C MET A 338 -19.07 11.24 10.27
N LEU A 339 -19.59 12.18 9.46
CA LEU A 339 -18.80 12.97 8.50
C LEU A 339 -17.51 13.62 9.06
N PRO A 340 -17.46 14.22 10.26
CA PRO A 340 -16.22 14.79 10.80
C PRO A 340 -15.15 13.72 11.05
N GLY A 341 -15.53 12.58 11.64
CA GLY A 341 -14.61 11.46 11.89
C GLY A 341 -14.11 10.81 10.60
N LEU A 342 -15.01 10.61 9.63
CA LEU A 342 -14.68 10.13 8.28
C LEU A 342 -13.74 11.09 7.54
N GLY A 343 -13.97 12.40 7.64
CA GLY A 343 -13.12 13.43 7.03
C GLY A 343 -11.69 13.47 7.61
N TRP A 344 -11.56 13.40 8.94
CA TRP A 344 -10.24 13.35 9.58
C TRP A 344 -9.51 12.04 9.34
N PHE A 345 -10.22 10.90 9.37
CA PHE A 345 -9.70 9.60 8.94
C PHE A 345 -9.18 9.67 7.50
N ALA A 346 -9.97 10.19 6.57
CA ALA A 346 -9.62 10.29 5.17
C ALA A 346 -8.31 11.07 4.95
N LEU A 347 -8.20 12.26 5.55
CA LEU A 347 -7.03 13.13 5.41
C LEU A 347 -5.76 12.50 6.00
N THR A 348 -5.84 11.98 7.23
CA THR A 348 -4.69 11.39 7.92
C THR A 348 -4.31 10.02 7.35
N LEU A 349 -5.26 9.22 6.87
CA LEU A 349 -5.00 7.96 6.17
C LEU A 349 -4.21 8.20 4.89
N LEU A 350 -4.53 9.23 4.11
CA LEU A 350 -3.77 9.55 2.89
C LEU A 350 -2.31 9.93 3.22
N PHE A 351 -2.06 10.74 4.24
CA PHE A 351 -0.69 11.03 4.68
C PHE A 351 0.04 9.79 5.25
N THR A 352 -0.68 8.91 5.95
CA THR A 352 -0.11 7.67 6.49
C THR A 352 0.20 6.64 5.40
N ALA A 353 -0.69 6.48 4.41
CA ALA A 353 -0.49 5.65 3.23
C ALA A 353 0.69 6.17 2.39
N TRP A 354 0.83 7.49 2.22
CA TRP A 354 2.00 8.10 1.59
C TRP A 354 3.31 7.71 2.30
N ALA A 355 3.36 7.82 3.64
CA ALA A 355 4.51 7.39 4.43
C ALA A 355 4.82 5.88 4.24
N ILE A 356 3.80 5.02 4.27
CA ILE A 356 3.96 3.57 4.10
C ILE A 356 4.42 3.21 2.68
N TYR A 357 3.85 3.81 1.63
CA TYR A 357 4.29 3.60 0.25
C TYR A 357 5.72 4.10 0.02
N ALA A 358 6.11 5.23 0.62
CA ALA A 358 7.49 5.70 0.59
C ALA A 358 8.45 4.74 1.33
N LEU A 359 8.06 4.19 2.49
CA LEU A 359 8.83 3.14 3.17
C LEU A 359 8.99 1.87 2.30
N LEU A 360 7.94 1.46 1.57
CA LEU A 360 7.98 0.30 0.68
C LEU A 360 8.85 0.55 -0.57
N VAL A 361 8.83 1.77 -1.13
CA VAL A 361 9.80 2.20 -2.16
C VAL A 361 11.22 2.09 -1.61
N TRP A 362 11.49 2.61 -0.41
CA TRP A 362 12.81 2.51 0.24
C TRP A 362 13.22 1.06 0.46
N ALA A 363 12.32 0.19 0.94
CA ALA A 363 12.60 -1.22 1.14
C ALA A 363 12.99 -1.93 -0.17
N SER A 364 12.40 -1.56 -1.32
CA SER A 364 12.80 -2.13 -2.63
C SER A 364 14.26 -1.85 -3.01
N THR A 365 14.86 -0.77 -2.48
CA THR A 365 16.23 -0.37 -2.80
C THR A 365 17.27 -1.27 -2.11
N VAL A 366 17.00 -1.67 -0.86
CA VAL A 366 17.92 -2.36 0.06
C VAL A 366 18.57 -3.59 -0.55
N SER A 367 19.89 -3.70 -0.42
CA SER A 367 20.70 -4.85 -0.84
C SER A 367 20.63 -6.00 0.18
N GLY A 368 20.68 -7.24 -0.31
CA GLY A 368 20.58 -8.45 0.51
C GLY A 368 19.13 -8.86 0.84
N SER A 369 18.83 -10.15 0.70
CA SER A 369 17.47 -10.68 0.86
C SER A 369 16.99 -10.64 2.32
N LYS A 370 17.84 -11.00 3.29
CA LYS A 370 17.50 -11.04 4.72
C LYS A 370 17.16 -9.65 5.27
N ALA A 371 18.02 -8.65 5.04
CA ALA A 371 17.79 -7.27 5.47
C ALA A 371 16.53 -6.68 4.83
N ARG A 372 16.31 -6.93 3.53
CA ARG A 372 15.09 -6.47 2.84
C ARG A 372 13.82 -7.09 3.40
N LYS A 373 13.79 -8.42 3.63
CA LYS A 373 12.66 -9.11 4.26
C LYS A 373 12.36 -8.54 5.66
N ALA A 374 13.40 -8.31 6.46
CA ALA A 374 13.25 -7.72 7.79
C ALA A 374 12.65 -6.31 7.74
N PHE A 375 13.11 -5.45 6.83
CA PHE A 375 12.57 -4.09 6.71
C PHE A 375 11.10 -4.08 6.27
N VAL A 376 10.70 -4.91 5.31
CA VAL A 376 9.28 -5.06 4.92
C VAL A 376 8.43 -5.62 6.06
N SER A 377 8.96 -6.58 6.83
CA SER A 377 8.29 -7.10 8.03
C SER A 377 8.05 -6.00 9.07
N ILE A 378 9.06 -5.16 9.34
CA ILE A 378 8.94 -4.01 10.26
C ILE A 378 7.89 -3.01 9.75
N ILE A 379 7.85 -2.69 8.46
CA ILE A 379 6.82 -1.82 7.86
C ILE A 379 5.42 -2.42 8.04
N GLY A 380 5.27 -3.74 7.83
CA GLY A 380 4.03 -4.46 8.06
C GLY A 380 3.57 -4.41 9.52
N VAL A 381 4.46 -4.71 10.47
CA VAL A 381 4.17 -4.64 11.92
C VAL A 381 3.80 -3.23 12.35
N ILE A 382 4.50 -2.20 11.89
CA ILE A 382 4.17 -0.79 12.18
C ILE A 382 2.81 -0.41 11.57
N THR A 383 2.45 -0.93 10.40
CA THR A 383 1.15 -0.67 9.76
C THR A 383 0.00 -1.34 10.54
N VAL A 384 0.17 -2.61 10.91
CA VAL A 384 -0.83 -3.36 11.69
C VAL A 384 -1.00 -2.78 13.08
N ALA A 385 0.09 -2.60 13.83
CA ALA A 385 0.03 -1.99 15.16
C ALA A 385 -0.48 -0.54 15.10
N GLY A 386 -0.12 0.21 14.05
CA GLY A 386 -0.58 1.56 13.80
C GLY A 386 -2.10 1.67 13.70
N PHE A 387 -2.73 0.88 12.82
CA PHE A 387 -4.17 0.95 12.64
C PHE A 387 -4.99 0.26 13.74
N ILE A 388 -4.43 -0.76 14.43
CA ILE A 388 -5.15 -1.52 15.45
C ILE A 388 -5.03 -0.91 16.87
N ALA A 389 -3.88 -0.34 17.25
CA ALA A 389 -3.68 0.15 18.62
C ALA A 389 -4.71 1.22 19.08
N PRO A 390 -5.15 2.19 18.25
CA PRO A 390 -6.19 3.14 18.65
C PRO A 390 -7.55 2.49 18.87
N VAL A 391 -7.87 1.43 18.14
CA VAL A 391 -9.15 0.70 18.29
C VAL A 391 -9.17 -0.10 19.59
N ILE A 392 -8.02 -0.65 20.01
CA ILE A 392 -7.87 -1.33 21.31
C ILE A 392 -7.87 -0.34 22.49
N VAL A 393 -7.28 0.85 22.32
CA VAL A 393 -7.22 1.88 23.38
C VAL A 393 -8.53 2.67 23.52
N GLY A 394 -9.33 2.77 22.45
CA GLY A 394 -10.57 3.51 22.44
C GLY A 394 -10.38 5.03 22.31
N ALA A 395 -11.49 5.76 22.43
CA ALA A 395 -11.55 7.21 22.15
C ALA A 395 -11.03 8.11 23.31
N SER A 396 -10.99 7.61 24.54
CA SER A 396 -10.89 8.45 25.74
C SER A 396 -9.49 8.45 26.39
N GLY A 397 -9.27 9.44 27.27
CA GLY A 397 -8.03 9.56 28.05
C GLY A 397 -6.78 10.02 27.27
N THR A 398 -5.65 10.02 27.97
CA THR A 398 -4.37 10.57 27.48
C THR A 398 -3.73 9.71 26.39
N VAL A 399 -3.82 8.38 26.49
CA VAL A 399 -3.20 7.46 25.53
C VAL A 399 -3.86 7.61 24.15
N ALA A 400 -5.20 7.67 24.10
CA ALA A 400 -5.93 7.97 22.87
C ALA A 400 -5.43 9.27 22.22
N LYS A 401 -5.31 10.36 23.00
CA LYS A 401 -4.84 11.67 22.49
C LYS A 401 -3.43 11.61 21.88
N VAL A 402 -2.50 10.85 22.49
CA VAL A 402 -1.15 10.64 21.93
C VAL A 402 -1.18 9.82 20.63
N LEU A 403 -2.04 8.81 20.55
CA LEU A 403 -2.23 8.00 19.35
C LEU A 403 -2.85 8.81 18.19
N SER A 404 -3.74 9.76 18.47
CA SER A 404 -4.33 10.65 17.45
C SER A 404 -3.33 11.54 16.73
N TRP A 405 -2.25 11.94 17.40
CA TRP A 405 -1.21 12.82 16.83
C TRP A 405 0.00 12.05 16.29
N THR A 406 0.17 10.78 16.66
CA THR A 406 1.26 9.94 16.20
C THR A 406 0.98 9.42 14.77
N PRO A 407 1.84 9.64 13.75
CA PRO A 407 1.50 9.45 12.34
C PRO A 407 0.78 8.14 11.99
N PHE A 408 1.40 6.98 12.28
CA PHE A 408 0.88 5.67 11.86
C PHE A 408 -0.41 5.24 12.59
N THR A 409 -0.72 5.88 13.72
CA THR A 409 -1.92 5.63 14.53
C THR A 409 -2.97 6.72 14.37
N SER A 410 -2.59 7.87 13.80
CA SER A 410 -3.45 9.04 13.66
C SER A 410 -4.79 8.78 12.96
N PRO A 411 -4.92 7.91 11.92
CA PRO A 411 -6.19 7.79 11.21
C PRO A 411 -7.34 7.27 12.07
N LEU A 412 -7.10 6.19 12.82
CA LEU A 412 -8.11 5.65 13.74
C LEU A 412 -8.12 6.45 15.06
N GLY A 413 -6.96 6.94 15.51
CA GLY A 413 -6.83 7.68 16.77
C GLY A 413 -7.53 9.04 16.76
N ILE A 414 -7.56 9.77 15.64
CA ILE A 414 -8.32 11.03 15.56
C ILE A 414 -9.80 10.76 15.32
N ALA A 415 -10.14 9.83 14.42
CA ALA A 415 -11.53 9.53 14.06
C ALA A 415 -12.33 8.99 15.24
N GLY A 416 -11.74 8.07 16.03
CA GLY A 416 -12.39 7.52 17.22
C GLY A 416 -12.71 8.58 18.27
N ARG A 417 -11.86 9.60 18.44
CA ARG A 417 -12.16 10.76 19.29
C ARG A 417 -13.34 11.56 18.74
N PHE A 418 -13.43 11.76 17.42
CA PHE A 418 -14.57 12.46 16.81
C PHE A 418 -15.90 11.69 16.87
N PHE A 419 -15.88 10.36 17.00
CA PHE A 419 -17.10 9.56 17.23
C PHE A 419 -17.54 9.56 18.69
N GLY A 420 -16.59 9.37 19.61
CA GLY A 420 -16.81 9.47 21.06
C GLY A 420 -16.88 10.94 21.51
N SER A 421 -15.99 11.34 22.43
CA SER A 421 -15.91 12.72 22.94
C SER A 421 -15.12 13.64 21.98
N PRO A 422 -15.78 14.51 21.19
CA PRO A 422 -15.14 15.15 20.03
C PRO A 422 -14.08 16.18 20.46
N PRO A 423 -12.84 16.09 19.94
CA PRO A 423 -11.81 17.08 20.23
C PRO A 423 -12.07 18.36 19.42
N ALA A 424 -11.41 19.45 19.79
CA ALA A 424 -11.46 20.67 19.00
C ALA A 424 -10.95 20.40 17.56
N TRP A 425 -11.64 20.95 16.56
CA TRP A 425 -11.41 20.67 15.12
C TRP A 425 -9.95 20.83 14.67
N TRP A 426 -9.18 21.72 15.31
CA TRP A 426 -7.76 21.92 15.02
C TRP A 426 -6.86 20.74 15.43
N GLU A 427 -7.27 19.86 16.37
CA GLU A 427 -6.51 18.65 16.71
C GLU A 427 -6.37 17.71 15.49
N GLY A 428 -7.37 17.72 14.59
CA GLY A 428 -7.32 17.01 13.31
C GLY A 428 -6.33 17.62 12.31
N LEU A 429 -6.24 18.95 12.24
CA LEU A 429 -5.20 19.63 11.43
C LEU A 429 -3.79 19.36 11.98
N VAL A 430 -3.61 19.32 13.31
CA VAL A 430 -2.32 19.01 13.94
C VAL A 430 -1.91 17.57 13.64
N ALA A 431 -2.81 16.60 13.79
CA ALA A 431 -2.58 15.21 13.40
C ALA A 431 -2.17 15.09 11.92
N ALA A 432 -2.93 15.73 11.03
CA ALA A 432 -2.69 15.75 9.60
C ALA A 432 -1.34 16.40 9.23
N ALA A 433 -0.98 17.52 9.86
CA ALA A 433 0.28 18.21 9.63
C ALA A 433 1.50 17.38 10.09
N ILE A 434 1.40 16.71 11.24
CA ILE A 434 2.45 15.82 11.75
C ILE A 434 2.62 14.60 10.82
N ALA A 435 1.52 13.98 10.39
CA ALA A 435 1.53 12.88 9.43
C ALA A 435 2.13 13.29 8.08
N ALA A 436 1.73 14.45 7.54
CA ALA A 436 2.24 14.99 6.28
C ALA A 436 3.74 15.33 6.35
N LEU A 437 4.22 15.91 7.46
CA LEU A 437 5.64 16.21 7.68
C LEU A 437 6.48 14.93 7.74
N VAL A 438 6.01 13.90 8.44
CA VAL A 438 6.68 12.59 8.49
C VAL A 438 6.66 11.88 7.13
N ALA A 439 5.55 11.96 6.39
CA ALA A 439 5.46 11.44 5.02
C ALA A 439 6.44 12.15 4.07
N LEU A 440 6.56 13.49 4.14
CA LEU A 440 7.53 14.28 3.37
C LEU A 440 8.98 13.88 3.68
N ILE A 441 9.33 13.73 4.97
CA ILE A 441 10.66 13.28 5.39
C ILE A 441 10.95 11.90 4.81
N ILE A 442 10.08 10.92 5.04
CA ILE A 442 10.25 9.54 4.55
C ILE A 442 10.33 9.50 3.02
N HIS A 443 9.49 10.26 2.31
CA HIS A 443 9.52 10.40 0.84
C HIS A 443 10.87 10.95 0.34
N SER A 444 11.43 11.94 1.03
CA SER A 444 12.72 12.52 0.67
C SER A 444 13.89 11.53 0.85
N LEU A 445 13.86 10.71 1.90
CA LEU A 445 14.81 9.61 2.14
C LEU A 445 14.63 8.50 1.09
N ALA A 446 13.40 8.03 0.89
CA ALA A 446 13.07 6.96 -0.04
C ALA A 446 13.44 7.31 -1.49
N SER A 447 13.10 8.52 -1.95
CA SER A 447 13.46 9.03 -3.27
C SER A 447 14.99 9.10 -3.46
N SER A 448 15.72 9.52 -2.43
CA SER A 448 17.20 9.60 -2.48
C SER A 448 17.86 8.21 -2.45
N ALA A 449 17.33 7.27 -1.66
CA ALA A 449 17.75 5.88 -1.66
C ALA A 449 17.46 5.19 -3.01
N TYR A 450 16.33 5.52 -3.65
CA TYR A 450 15.94 4.98 -4.96
C TYR A 450 16.89 5.47 -6.06
N VAL A 451 17.16 6.78 -6.14
CA VAL A 451 18.19 7.35 -7.04
C VAL A 451 19.52 6.63 -6.86
N ARG A 452 20.00 6.51 -5.62
CA ARG A 452 21.30 5.88 -5.35
C ARG A 452 21.32 4.43 -5.83
N ALA A 453 20.31 3.63 -5.49
CA ALA A 453 20.26 2.22 -5.84
C ALA A 453 20.03 1.93 -7.34
N VAL A 454 19.48 2.89 -8.09
CA VAL A 454 19.37 2.83 -9.56
C VAL A 454 20.71 3.22 -10.20
N LEU A 455 21.25 4.40 -9.87
CA LEU A 455 22.49 4.92 -10.48
C LEU A 455 23.74 4.11 -10.14
N THR A 456 23.79 3.39 -9.01
CA THR A 456 24.91 2.49 -8.69
C THR A 456 24.91 1.16 -9.46
N GLY A 457 23.88 0.89 -10.27
CA GLY A 457 23.62 -0.39 -10.90
C GLY A 457 23.30 -1.51 -9.90
N GLY A 458 22.88 -2.67 -10.43
CA GLY A 458 22.50 -3.86 -9.65
C GLY A 458 23.62 -4.53 -8.85
N GLY A 459 24.12 -3.89 -7.79
CA GLY A 459 24.91 -4.53 -6.73
C GLY A 459 26.44 -4.59 -6.92
N ARG A 460 27.02 -3.83 -7.87
CA ARG A 460 28.48 -3.78 -8.05
C ARG A 460 29.18 -2.65 -7.27
N SER A 461 28.47 -1.59 -6.89
CA SER A 461 29.04 -0.50 -6.09
C SER A 461 29.50 -0.97 -4.70
N GLY A 462 30.77 -0.77 -4.39
CA GLY A 462 31.37 -1.01 -3.06
C GLY A 462 32.30 -2.22 -2.96
N LYS A 463 32.25 -3.20 -3.88
CA LYS A 463 33.29 -4.24 -3.96
C LYS A 463 34.48 -3.70 -4.75
N THR A 464 35.46 -3.15 -4.06
CA THR A 464 36.82 -3.05 -4.60
C THR A 464 37.26 -4.44 -5.07
N VAL A 465 37.80 -4.52 -6.28
CA VAL A 465 38.28 -5.80 -6.83
C VAL A 465 39.54 -6.19 -6.05
N LYS A 466 39.38 -7.05 -5.04
CA LYS A 466 40.52 -7.73 -4.42
C LYS A 466 41.16 -8.63 -5.48
N MET A 467 42.17 -8.09 -6.16
CA MET A 467 43.02 -8.79 -7.12
C MET A 467 43.45 -10.13 -6.51
N SER A 468 43.31 -11.22 -7.24
CA SER A 468 43.77 -12.52 -6.77
C SER A 468 45.29 -12.49 -6.58
N LYS A 469 45.83 -13.31 -5.67
CA LYS A 469 47.30 -13.41 -5.48
C LYS A 469 48.04 -13.74 -6.79
N ARG A 470 47.36 -14.42 -7.74
CA ARG A 470 47.87 -14.68 -9.10
C ARG A 470 48.01 -13.40 -9.93
N ALA A 471 47.04 -12.49 -9.88
CA ALA A 471 47.10 -11.21 -10.58
C ALA A 471 48.20 -10.29 -10.02
N GLN A 472 48.35 -10.20 -8.69
CA GLN A 472 49.48 -9.47 -8.07
C GLN A 472 50.84 -10.05 -8.46
N LYS A 473 50.97 -11.38 -8.56
CA LYS A 473 52.24 -12.02 -8.93
C LYS A 473 52.63 -11.73 -10.39
N VAL A 474 51.66 -11.54 -11.29
CA VAL A 474 51.90 -11.12 -12.68
C VAL A 474 52.37 -9.66 -12.77
N SER A 475 51.76 -8.73 -12.02
CA SER A 475 52.19 -7.32 -12.05
C SER A 475 53.61 -7.12 -11.52
N VAL A 476 54.02 -7.89 -10.50
CA VAL A 476 55.42 -7.86 -9.99
C VAL A 476 56.38 -8.56 -10.96
N GLY A 477 55.98 -9.69 -11.55
CA GLY A 477 56.81 -10.45 -12.49
C GLY A 477 57.17 -9.70 -13.78
N SER A 478 56.37 -8.71 -14.18
CA SER A 478 56.66 -7.87 -15.35
C SER A 478 57.72 -6.79 -15.08
N ALA A 479 57.89 -6.33 -13.84
CA ALA A 479 58.81 -5.26 -13.50
C ALA A 479 60.27 -5.76 -13.34
N GLY A 480 60.46 -6.99 -12.89
CA GLY A 480 61.78 -7.54 -12.52
C GLY A 480 62.70 -7.94 -13.67
N LYS A 481 62.38 -7.65 -14.95
CA LYS A 481 63.11 -8.19 -16.12
C LYS A 481 63.76 -7.11 -17.01
N LYS A 482 64.39 -6.10 -16.41
CA LYS A 482 65.14 -5.07 -17.18
C LYS A 482 66.40 -4.47 -16.51
N ALA A 483 67.11 -5.26 -15.70
CA ALA A 483 68.52 -5.08 -15.32
C ALA A 483 69.03 -6.45 -14.81
N GLY A 484 70.31 -6.82 -14.86
CA GLY A 484 71.49 -6.20 -15.47
C GLY A 484 72.70 -7.11 -15.18
N SER A 485 73.60 -7.34 -16.13
CA SER A 485 74.68 -8.34 -15.98
C SER A 485 75.94 -7.77 -15.32
N LYS A 486 76.47 -8.46 -14.29
CA LYS A 486 77.78 -9.16 -14.33
C LYS A 486 78.20 -9.75 -12.98
N ASP A 487 79.04 -10.78 -13.07
CA ASP A 487 80.23 -11.15 -12.28
C ASP A 487 80.34 -10.56 -10.85
N SER A 488 80.69 -11.33 -9.80
CA SER A 488 81.75 -12.35 -9.79
C SER A 488 81.78 -13.24 -8.54
N ALA A 489 82.45 -14.39 -8.67
CA ALA A 489 83.11 -15.19 -7.61
C ALA A 489 82.25 -15.77 -6.47
N ALA A 490 82.77 -16.84 -5.87
CA ALA A 490 82.22 -17.52 -4.70
C ALA A 490 83.32 -17.68 -3.66
N GLU A 491 82.95 -17.67 -2.37
CA GLU A 491 83.77 -18.21 -1.28
C GLU A 491 82.83 -18.70 -0.15
N SER A 492 83.40 -19.35 0.87
CA SER A 492 82.70 -20.30 1.76
C SER A 492 82.67 -19.87 3.23
N ASP A 493 82.08 -20.75 4.06
CA ASP A 493 82.25 -20.86 5.52
C ASP A 493 81.54 -19.76 6.38
N ILE A 494 80.60 -20.04 7.29
CA ILE A 494 80.50 -20.95 8.45
C ILE A 494 80.84 -20.25 9.80
N ASP A 495 79.87 -20.33 10.72
CA ASP A 495 79.91 -20.13 12.20
C ASP A 495 80.11 -18.74 12.86
N ALA A 496 79.85 -18.73 14.18
CA ALA A 496 80.11 -17.73 15.23
C ALA A 496 79.13 -16.55 15.45
N ASP A 497 77.97 -16.88 16.03
CA ASP A 497 77.46 -16.42 17.35
C ASP A 497 77.71 -15.00 17.94
N SER A 498 76.63 -14.54 18.62
CA SER A 498 76.59 -13.88 19.95
C SER A 498 76.72 -12.35 20.15
N ASP A 499 75.65 -11.82 20.77
CA ASP A 499 75.59 -11.02 22.01
C ASP A 499 75.83 -9.49 22.13
N SER A 500 75.04 -8.95 23.08
CA SER A 500 75.22 -7.80 23.99
C SER A 500 74.81 -6.35 23.62
N ASP A 501 73.74 -5.93 24.31
CA ASP A 501 73.63 -4.76 25.22
C ASP A 501 73.19 -3.34 24.74
N ASP A 502 71.90 -3.09 25.03
CA ASP A 502 71.37 -2.05 25.95
C ASP A 502 71.23 -0.54 25.62
N GLY A 503 70.12 0.01 26.15
CA GLY A 503 69.73 1.42 26.18
C GLY A 503 68.18 1.60 26.16
N ILE A 504 67.43 1.66 27.28
CA ILE A 504 67.28 2.77 28.28
C ILE A 504 66.49 3.96 27.67
N ASP A 505 65.36 4.47 28.22
CA ASP A 505 64.65 4.18 29.49
C ASP A 505 63.16 4.66 29.53
N SER A 506 62.41 4.27 30.57
CA SER A 506 61.32 5.03 31.27
C SER A 506 60.03 5.49 30.54
N ASP A 507 58.84 5.67 31.16
CA ASP A 507 58.28 5.19 32.44
C ASP A 507 56.74 5.41 32.53
N ALA A 508 56.09 4.74 33.52
CA ALA A 508 54.85 5.10 34.26
C ALA A 508 53.51 5.39 33.50
N ASP A 509 52.31 5.10 34.01
CA ASP A 509 51.81 4.30 35.16
C ASP A 509 50.40 3.76 34.77
N ASP A 510 49.91 2.56 35.12
CA ASP A 510 49.59 1.97 36.45
C ASP A 510 48.24 2.48 37.05
N THR A 511 47.32 1.68 37.64
CA THR A 511 47.21 0.20 37.78
C THR A 511 45.78 -0.30 38.12
N SER A 512 45.52 -1.58 37.78
CA SER A 512 44.72 -2.55 38.59
C SER A 512 43.20 -2.32 38.77
N ALA A 513 42.40 -3.26 39.30
CA ALA A 513 42.64 -4.59 39.88
C ALA A 513 41.52 -5.59 39.47
N LYS A 514 41.79 -6.87 39.12
CA LYS A 514 41.91 -8.07 40.02
C LYS A 514 40.52 -8.49 40.59
N LYS A 515 40.09 -9.77 40.64
CA LYS A 515 40.84 -11.02 40.83
C LYS A 515 40.09 -12.30 40.36
N THR A 516 40.82 -13.16 39.63
CA THR A 516 40.88 -14.66 39.65
C THR A 516 39.67 -15.53 40.06
N LYS A 517 39.16 -16.30 39.07
CA LYS A 517 38.97 -17.78 39.00
C LYS A 517 39.00 -18.64 40.29
N VAL A 518 38.07 -19.59 40.44
CA VAL A 518 38.30 -21.04 40.75
C VAL A 518 37.01 -21.85 40.52
N ASP A 519 37.17 -23.12 40.15
CA ASP A 519 36.12 -24.11 39.87
C ASP A 519 35.77 -24.93 41.12
N GLU A 520 34.51 -25.39 41.28
CA GLU A 520 34.20 -26.70 41.91
C GLU A 520 32.79 -27.20 41.51
N SER A 521 32.53 -28.50 41.67
CA SER A 521 31.33 -29.21 41.20
C SER A 521 30.74 -30.14 42.27
N THR A 522 29.43 -30.05 42.55
CA THR A 522 28.69 -31.06 43.33
C THR A 522 27.26 -31.25 42.83
N ASP A 523 27.05 -32.44 42.27
CA ASP A 523 25.95 -33.41 42.45
C ASP A 523 24.45 -33.05 42.64
N GLU A 524 23.67 -33.83 41.88
CA GLU A 524 22.45 -34.61 42.16
C GLU A 524 21.16 -34.11 42.87
N THR A 525 20.06 -34.69 42.35
CA THR A 525 18.72 -34.99 42.93
C THR A 525 17.68 -33.89 43.19
N ASP A 526 16.54 -34.07 42.50
CA ASP A 526 15.13 -33.93 42.93
C ASP A 526 14.60 -32.58 43.51
N ASP A 527 13.30 -32.25 43.45
CA ASP A 527 12.12 -33.04 43.10
C ASP A 527 11.03 -32.24 42.32
N LYS A 528 10.06 -32.97 41.76
CA LYS A 528 8.71 -32.59 41.26
C LYS A 528 8.26 -31.12 41.48
N LYS A 529 7.76 -30.48 40.41
CA LYS A 529 6.31 -30.55 40.09
C LYS A 529 5.97 -30.17 38.64
#